data_AF-A0ABD0PQ34-F1
#
_entry.id   AF-A0ABD0PQ34-F1
#
_cell.length_a   1.000
_cell.length_b   1.000
_cell.length_c   1.000
_cell.angle_alpha   90.00
_cell.angle_beta   90.00
_cell.angle_gamma   90.00
#
_symmetry.space_group_name_H-M   'P 1'
#
loop_
_entity.id
_entity.type
_entity.pdbx_description
1 polymer ?
#
loop_
_entity_poly.entity_id
_entity_poly.type
_entity_poly.pdbx_seq_one_letter_code
_entity_poly.pdbx_strand_id
1 'polypeptide(L)'
;DAVLAAVTLPKFKLRWLRSQDRKDKAKASLLAECRKLVLDQDQQAGSSTSTPTHHQSRESAIDDEFFSSEDEDDTSSTAESEVTDYFKSGAQEIDSLNGFALIKKISLRYNVATPSSAPVERLFSLGKLVITPKRNRLSDQKFEKLLVLRYNHWFNS
;
A
#
# COMPACT_ATOMS: atom_id res chain seq x y z
N ASP A 1 -8.37 -4.81 2.64
CA ASP A 1 -8.97 -6.09 2.25
C ASP A 1 -7.92 -7.19 2.41
N ALA A 2 -8.22 -8.23 3.18
CA ALA A 2 -7.29 -9.33 3.44
C ALA A 2 -7.00 -10.19 2.20
N VAL A 3 -7.94 -10.25 1.25
CA VAL A 3 -7.76 -11.00 -0.01
C VAL A 3 -6.72 -10.28 -0.87
N LEU A 4 -6.86 -8.98 -1.08
CA LEU A 4 -5.89 -8.18 -1.83
C LEU A 4 -4.50 -8.19 -1.18
N ALA A 5 -4.44 -8.12 0.15
CA ALA A 5 -3.20 -8.25 0.89
C ALA A 5 -2.49 -9.58 0.59
N ALA A 6 -3.22 -10.71 0.69
CA ALA A 6 -2.65 -12.02 0.43
C ALA A 6 -2.27 -12.26 -1.04
N VAL A 7 -3.07 -11.76 -1.98
CA VAL A 7 -2.87 -11.97 -3.43
C VAL A 7 -1.64 -11.22 -3.95
N THR A 8 -1.36 -10.05 -3.37
CA THR A 8 -0.17 -9.23 -3.69
C THR A 8 1.13 -9.73 -3.06
N LEU A 9 1.09 -10.76 -2.21
CA LEU A 9 2.28 -11.39 -1.66
C LEU A 9 2.75 -12.54 -2.58
N PRO A 10 3.99 -12.49 -3.13
CA PRO A 10 4.49 -13.48 -4.09
C PRO A 10 4.47 -14.92 -3.58
N LYS A 11 4.66 -15.11 -2.27
CA LYS A 11 4.60 -16.43 -1.61
C LYS A 11 3.21 -17.06 -1.66
N PHE A 12 2.14 -16.25 -1.55
CA PHE A 12 0.77 -16.71 -1.43
C PHE A 12 0.02 -16.67 -2.77
N LYS A 13 0.05 -15.53 -3.48
CA LYS A 13 -0.71 -15.29 -4.72
C LYS A 13 -2.12 -15.90 -4.65
N LEU A 14 -2.41 -16.86 -5.53
CA LEU A 14 -3.67 -17.60 -5.58
C LEU A 14 -3.58 -19.01 -4.97
N ARG A 15 -2.41 -19.41 -4.46
CA ARG A 15 -2.13 -20.79 -4.02
C ARG A 15 -2.97 -21.23 -2.83
N TRP A 16 -3.39 -20.28 -1.99
CA TRP A 16 -4.20 -20.52 -0.80
C TRP A 16 -5.71 -20.63 -1.11
N LEU A 17 -6.13 -20.30 -2.33
CA LEU A 17 -7.52 -20.38 -2.78
C LEU A 17 -7.79 -21.74 -3.43
N ARG A 18 -8.81 -22.45 -2.95
CA ARG A 18 -9.16 -23.80 -3.42
C ARG A 18 -10.05 -23.80 -4.66
N SER A 19 -11.07 -22.94 -4.70
CA SER A 19 -12.04 -22.87 -5.79
C SER A 19 -11.61 -21.89 -6.89
N GLN A 20 -11.90 -22.26 -8.14
CA GLN A 20 -11.57 -21.43 -9.29
C GLN A 20 -12.33 -20.09 -9.26
N ASP A 21 -13.62 -20.11 -8.92
CA ASP A 21 -14.43 -18.89 -8.71
C ASP A 21 -13.78 -17.89 -7.75
N ARG A 22 -13.18 -18.36 -6.64
CA ARG A 22 -12.48 -17.47 -5.71
C ARG A 22 -11.19 -16.92 -6.29
N LYS A 23 -10.46 -17.71 -7.07
CA LYS A 23 -9.25 -17.25 -7.78
C LYS A 23 -9.61 -16.19 -8.81
N ASP A 24 -10.69 -16.37 -9.55
CA ASP A 24 -11.13 -15.43 -10.58
C ASP A 24 -11.62 -14.12 -9.96
N LYS A 25 -12.39 -14.19 -8.86
CA LYS A 25 -12.77 -13.01 -8.08
C LYS A 25 -11.55 -12.25 -7.53
N ALA A 26 -10.56 -12.97 -7.02
CA ALA A 26 -9.33 -12.37 -6.52
C ALA A 26 -8.51 -11.69 -7.63
N LYS A 27 -8.41 -12.31 -8.81
CA LYS A 27 -7.77 -11.70 -9.99
C LYS A 27 -8.51 -10.46 -10.46
N ALA A 28 -9.84 -10.53 -10.58
CA ALA A 28 -10.68 -9.40 -10.99
C ALA A 28 -10.56 -8.22 -10.00
N SER A 29 -10.54 -8.51 -8.70
CA SER A 29 -10.36 -7.50 -7.66
C SER A 29 -8.98 -6.84 -7.73
N LEU A 30 -7.90 -7.62 -7.95
CA LEU A 30 -6.57 -7.07 -8.12
C LEU A 30 -6.49 -6.17 -9.37
N LEU A 31 -7.04 -6.64 -10.49
CA LEU A 31 -7.05 -5.89 -11.75
C LEU A 31 -7.82 -4.57 -11.62
N ALA A 32 -8.98 -4.60 -10.95
CA ALA A 32 -9.76 -3.39 -10.70
C ALA A 32 -8.97 -2.35 -9.88
N GLU A 33 -8.22 -2.77 -8.87
CA GLU A 33 -7.34 -1.87 -8.11
C GLU A 33 -6.14 -1.38 -8.93
N CYS A 34 -5.55 -2.21 -9.79
CA CYS A 34 -4.51 -1.76 -10.71
C CYS A 34 -5.02 -0.65 -11.63
N ARG A 35 -6.20 -0.84 -12.25
CA ARG A 35 -6.83 0.18 -13.11
C ARG A 35 -7.12 1.47 -12.35
N LYS A 36 -7.64 1.36 -11.13
CA LYS A 36 -7.88 2.53 -10.26
C LYS A 36 -6.59 3.33 -10.00
N LEU A 37 -5.48 2.65 -9.73
CA LEU A 37 -4.20 3.32 -9.51
C LEU A 37 -3.66 4.04 -10.74
N VAL A 38 -3.96 3.55 -11.95
CA VAL A 38 -3.56 4.23 -13.18
C VAL A 38 -4.38 5.50 -13.38
N LEU A 39 -5.71 5.43 -13.21
CA LEU A 39 -6.61 6.58 -13.30
C LEU A 39 -6.31 7.68 -12.26
N ASP A 40 -5.92 7.29 -11.04
CA ASP A 40 -5.51 8.23 -9.99
C ASP A 40 -4.17 8.93 -10.33
N GLN A 41 -3.31 8.29 -11.13
CA GLN A 41 -1.98 8.79 -11.47
C GLN A 41 -2.03 9.88 -12.56
N ASP A 42 -2.97 9.77 -13.50
CA ASP A 42 -3.19 10.77 -14.57
C ASP A 42 -3.81 12.06 -14.02
N GLN A 43 -4.65 11.97 -12.99
CA GLN A 43 -5.24 13.14 -12.34
C GLN A 43 -4.23 13.94 -11.50
N GLN A 44 -3.18 13.29 -10.97
CA GLN A 44 -2.18 13.93 -10.11
C GLN A 44 -1.12 14.71 -10.90
N ALA A 45 -0.93 14.43 -12.20
CA ALA A 45 0.04 15.10 -13.06
C ALA A 45 -0.39 16.54 -13.47
N GLY A 46 -1.67 16.90 -13.32
CA GLY A 46 -2.22 18.22 -13.68
C GLY A 46 -2.09 19.32 -12.62
N SER A 47 -1.54 19.03 -11.42
CA SER A 47 -1.44 20.01 -10.33
C SER A 47 0.02 20.24 -9.90
N SER A 48 0.81 20.83 -10.80
CA SER A 48 2.11 21.41 -10.45
C SER A 48 2.03 22.93 -10.55
N THR A 49 2.05 23.55 -9.37
CA THR A 49 2.26 24.96 -9.04
C THR A 49 2.87 25.84 -10.14
N SER A 50 2.10 26.82 -10.63
CA SER A 50 2.60 27.93 -11.43
C SER A 50 3.02 29.10 -10.53
N THR A 51 4.31 29.42 -10.54
CA THR A 51 4.83 30.74 -10.14
C THR A 51 4.62 31.73 -11.30
N PRO A 52 4.13 32.96 -11.08
CA PRO A 52 3.87 33.90 -12.17
C PRO A 52 5.08 34.81 -12.39
N THR A 53 5.68 34.79 -13.58
CA THR A 53 6.35 35.99 -14.14
C THR A 53 6.37 35.96 -15.68
N HIS A 54 5.43 36.71 -16.25
CA HIS A 54 5.43 37.49 -17.49
C HIS A 54 6.65 37.38 -18.45
N HIS A 55 6.41 37.07 -19.74
CA HIS A 55 6.58 38.01 -20.87
C HIS A 55 6.03 37.42 -22.19
N GLN A 56 5.46 38.32 -23.01
CA GLN A 56 4.70 38.18 -24.27
C GLN A 56 5.45 37.38 -25.37
N SER A 57 4.83 36.77 -26.40
CA SER A 57 3.88 37.35 -27.35
C SER A 57 3.40 36.30 -28.40
N ARG A 58 2.22 36.56 -29.00
CA ARG A 58 1.83 36.28 -30.41
C ARG A 58 1.03 35.00 -30.76
N GLU A 59 -0.27 35.11 -30.53
CA GLU A 59 -1.41 34.89 -31.44
C GLU A 59 -1.25 34.02 -32.71
N SER A 60 -2.01 32.91 -32.75
CA SER A 60 -2.78 32.49 -33.93
C SER A 60 -3.80 31.39 -33.58
N ALA A 61 -5.08 31.77 -33.70
CA ALA A 61 -6.24 31.00 -34.18
C ALA A 61 -6.48 29.54 -33.72
N ILE A 62 -7.61 29.40 -33.02
CA ILE A 62 -8.60 28.31 -33.01
C ILE A 62 -8.40 27.16 -34.03
N ASP A 63 -8.35 25.92 -33.55
CA ASP A 63 -9.40 24.92 -33.76
C ASP A 63 -9.00 23.57 -33.12
N ASP A 64 -9.90 23.05 -32.29
CA ASP A 64 -10.14 21.62 -32.04
C ASP A 64 -8.99 20.68 -31.66
N GLU A 65 -8.45 20.83 -30.44
CA GLU A 65 -7.80 19.70 -29.74
C GLU A 65 -8.19 19.66 -28.25
N PHE A 66 -9.48 19.93 -27.97
CA PHE A 66 -10.04 19.92 -26.61
C PHE A 66 -10.52 18.53 -26.17
N PHE A 67 -10.44 17.52 -27.04
CA PHE A 67 -10.77 16.12 -26.73
C PHE A 67 -9.92 15.14 -27.55
N SER A 68 -8.61 15.03 -27.26
CA SER A 68 -7.91 13.77 -27.54
C SER A 68 -8.04 12.89 -26.30
N SER A 69 -9.19 12.22 -26.22
CA SER A 69 -9.47 11.15 -25.26
C SER A 69 -9.17 9.83 -25.95
N GLU A 70 -7.89 9.45 -26.03
CA GLU A 70 -7.46 8.17 -26.62
C GLU A 70 -6.44 7.41 -25.76
N ASP A 71 -6.29 7.74 -24.47
CA ASP A 71 -5.33 7.05 -23.57
C ASP A 71 -5.97 6.06 -22.57
N GLU A 72 -7.29 5.81 -22.62
CA GLU A 72 -7.92 4.82 -21.71
C GLU A 72 -7.57 3.36 -22.08
N ASP A 73 -7.28 3.07 -23.35
CA ASP A 73 -7.02 1.70 -23.82
C ASP A 73 -5.56 1.26 -23.56
N ASP A 74 -4.59 2.18 -23.71
CA ASP A 74 -3.17 1.90 -23.50
C ASP A 74 -2.79 1.75 -22.02
N THR A 75 -3.47 2.50 -21.14
CA THR A 75 -3.27 2.40 -19.70
C THR A 75 -3.94 1.15 -19.10
N SER A 76 -5.14 0.79 -19.56
CA SER A 76 -5.82 -0.44 -19.14
C SER A 76 -5.08 -1.70 -19.61
N SER A 77 -4.56 -1.70 -20.84
CA SER A 77 -3.78 -2.83 -21.38
C SER A 77 -2.49 -3.07 -20.60
N THR A 78 -1.84 -1.99 -20.13
CA THR A 78 -0.63 -2.08 -19.28
C THR A 78 -0.93 -2.74 -17.93
N ALA A 79 -2.03 -2.36 -17.28
CA ALA A 79 -2.45 -2.95 -16.01
C ALA A 79 -2.79 -4.44 -16.13
N GLU A 80 -3.45 -4.83 -17.22
CA GLU A 80 -3.75 -6.24 -17.53
C GLU A 80 -2.48 -7.06 -17.75
N SER A 81 -1.54 -6.55 -18.56
CA SER A 81 -0.28 -7.22 -18.83
C SER A 81 0.48 -7.50 -17.53
N GLU A 82 0.65 -6.48 -16.68
CA GLU A 82 1.39 -6.60 -15.41
C GLU A 82 0.77 -7.65 -14.48
N VAL A 83 -0.57 -7.66 -14.34
CA VAL A 83 -1.28 -8.64 -13.52
C VAL A 83 -1.11 -10.06 -14.05
N THR A 84 -1.20 -10.24 -15.37
CA THR A 84 -1.00 -11.57 -15.96
C THR A 84 0.42 -12.07 -15.78
N ASP A 85 1.42 -11.20 -15.97
CA ASP A 85 2.83 -11.55 -15.86
C ASP A 85 3.23 -11.86 -14.42
N TYR A 86 2.66 -11.14 -13.46
CA TYR A 86 2.85 -11.45 -12.04
C TYR A 86 2.33 -12.84 -11.66
N PHE A 87 1.15 -13.24 -12.16
CA PHE A 87 0.62 -14.58 -11.87
C PHE A 87 1.34 -15.70 -12.63
N LYS A 88 1.92 -15.41 -13.80
CA LYS A 88 2.78 -16.35 -14.53
C LYS A 88 4.16 -16.50 -13.87
N SER A 89 4.67 -15.44 -13.24
CA SER A 89 5.96 -15.46 -12.56
C SER A 89 5.98 -16.50 -11.42
N GLY A 90 6.99 -17.37 -11.43
CA GLY A 90 7.21 -18.36 -10.38
C GLY A 90 7.90 -17.82 -9.12
N ALA A 91 8.29 -16.54 -9.11
CA ALA A 91 9.01 -15.94 -8.00
C ALA A 91 8.14 -15.86 -6.73
N GLN A 92 8.74 -16.23 -5.59
CA GLN A 92 8.10 -16.25 -4.27
C GLN A 92 8.71 -15.24 -3.29
N GLU A 93 9.87 -14.68 -3.64
CA GLU A 93 10.57 -13.68 -2.85
C GLU A 93 9.89 -12.32 -2.97
N ILE A 94 9.92 -11.54 -1.89
CA ILE A 94 9.27 -10.23 -1.85
C ILE A 94 9.92 -9.23 -2.81
N ASP A 95 11.23 -9.37 -3.06
CA ASP A 95 11.98 -8.49 -3.97
C ASP A 95 11.54 -8.62 -5.43
N SER A 96 10.89 -9.73 -5.79
CA SER A 96 10.30 -9.90 -7.13
C SER A 96 9.21 -8.88 -7.44
N LEU A 97 8.60 -8.25 -6.41
CA LEU A 97 7.64 -7.16 -6.60
C LEU A 97 8.28 -5.90 -7.19
N ASN A 98 9.60 -5.76 -7.17
CA ASN A 98 10.27 -4.62 -7.80
C ASN A 98 10.06 -4.58 -9.33
N GLY A 99 9.75 -5.72 -9.95
CA GLY A 99 9.39 -5.79 -11.38
C GLY A 99 7.92 -5.49 -11.69
N PHE A 100 7.08 -5.28 -10.68
CA PHE A 100 5.63 -5.07 -10.82
C PHE A 100 5.22 -3.83 -10.02
N ALA A 101 5.32 -2.65 -10.65
CA ALA A 101 5.15 -1.36 -9.98
C ALA A 101 3.72 -1.16 -9.41
N LEU A 102 2.68 -1.53 -10.16
CA LEU A 102 1.29 -1.42 -9.71
C LEU A 102 1.03 -2.37 -8.55
N ILE A 103 1.46 -3.62 -8.68
CA ILE A 103 1.24 -4.65 -7.66
C ILE A 103 2.01 -4.32 -6.39
N LYS A 104 3.22 -3.75 -6.51
CA LYS A 104 4.01 -3.27 -5.37
C LYS A 104 3.31 -2.13 -4.63
N LYS A 105 2.72 -1.15 -5.33
CA LYS A 105 1.93 -0.07 -4.71
C LYS A 105 0.74 -0.63 -3.94
N ILE A 106 -0.01 -1.57 -4.52
CA ILE A 106 -1.14 -2.24 -3.86
C ILE A 106 -0.64 -3.04 -2.65
N SER A 107 0.45 -3.78 -2.80
CA SER A 107 1.05 -4.56 -1.71
C SER A 107 1.40 -3.66 -0.52
N LEU A 108 2.04 -2.52 -0.76
CA LEU A 108 2.37 -1.54 0.27
C LEU A 108 1.11 -1.00 0.95
N ARG A 109 0.10 -0.62 0.17
CA ARG A 109 -1.15 -0.06 0.68
C ARG A 109 -1.91 -1.01 1.61
N TYR A 110 -1.93 -2.31 1.31
CA TYR A 110 -2.74 -3.28 2.05
C TYR A 110 -1.95 -4.11 3.08
N ASN A 111 -0.64 -4.29 2.91
CA ASN A 111 0.19 -5.10 3.81
C ASN A 111 1.02 -4.26 4.79
N VAL A 112 1.35 -3.01 4.45
CA VAL A 112 2.04 -2.14 5.39
C VAL A 112 0.99 -1.39 6.18
N ALA A 113 0.80 -1.81 7.43
CA ALA A 113 0.10 -0.99 8.39
C ALA A 113 0.81 0.36 8.43
N THR A 114 0.07 1.46 8.28
CA THR A 114 0.58 2.77 8.67
C THR A 114 1.11 2.62 10.09
N PRO A 115 2.39 2.92 10.36
CA PRO A 115 2.92 2.85 11.71
C PRO A 115 2.15 3.86 12.56
N SER A 116 1.11 3.38 13.24
CA SER A 116 0.39 4.14 14.24
C SER A 116 1.29 4.22 15.46
N SER A 117 1.39 5.39 16.07
CA SER A 117 2.02 5.53 17.38
C SER A 117 1.23 4.84 18.48
N ALA A 118 -0.02 4.41 18.25
CA ALA A 118 -0.89 3.83 19.28
C ALA A 118 -0.29 2.63 20.05
N PRO A 119 0.43 1.67 19.44
CA PRO A 119 1.11 0.60 20.18
C PRO A 119 2.22 1.15 21.09
N VAL A 120 2.96 2.17 20.60
CA VAL A 120 4.05 2.83 21.32
C VAL A 120 3.50 3.72 22.44
N GLU A 121 2.43 4.47 22.20
CA GLU A 121 1.73 5.29 23.20
C GLU A 121 1.08 4.42 24.29
N ARG A 122 0.51 3.26 23.93
CA ARG A 122 0.03 2.27 24.89
C ARG A 122 1.17 1.70 25.72
N LEU A 123 2.32 1.43 25.10
CA LEU A 123 3.53 0.99 25.79
C LEU A 123 4.02 2.04 26.80
N PHE A 124 4.10 3.32 26.40
CA PHE A 124 4.48 4.41 27.31
C PHE A 124 3.44 4.64 28.42
N SER A 125 2.14 4.51 28.12
CA SER A 125 1.08 4.61 29.10
C SER A 125 1.15 3.48 30.14
N LEU A 126 1.43 2.25 29.70
CA LEU A 126 1.68 1.12 30.61
C LEU A 126 3.00 1.27 31.37
N GLY A 127 4.01 1.89 30.75
CA GLY A 127 5.29 2.22 31.38
C GLY A 127 5.08 3.08 32.62
N LYS A 128 4.23 4.12 32.55
CA LYS A 128 3.87 4.97 33.71
C LYS A 128 3.27 4.17 34.87
N LEU A 129 2.52 3.09 34.59
CA LEU A 129 1.95 2.20 35.62
C LEU A 129 3.00 1.27 36.24
N VAL A 130 4.04 0.91 35.48
CA VAL A 130 5.15 0.10 35.99
C VAL A 130 6.10 0.96 36.84
N ILE A 131 6.30 2.24 36.48
CA ILE A 131 7.02 3.26 37.27
C ILE A 131 6.06 3.90 38.29
N THR A 132 5.46 3.09 39.17
CA THR A 132 4.79 3.64 40.36
C THR A 132 5.85 3.82 41.47
N PRO A 133 5.88 4.93 42.22
CA PRO A 133 6.91 5.20 43.24
C PRO A 133 7.07 4.09 44.31
N LYS A 134 6.05 3.23 44.50
CA LYS A 134 6.11 2.03 45.38
C LYS A 134 6.96 0.86 44.84
N ARG A 135 7.42 0.86 43.57
CA ARG A 135 8.18 -0.24 42.93
C ARG A 135 9.56 0.18 42.40
N ASN A 136 10.14 1.23 42.99
CA ASN A 136 11.30 1.99 42.51
C ASN A 136 12.69 1.27 42.56
N ARG A 137 12.76 -0.05 42.37
CA ARG A 137 14.02 -0.84 42.42
C ARG A 137 14.24 -1.77 41.23
N LEU A 138 13.59 -1.51 40.10
CA LEU A 138 13.88 -2.24 38.86
C LEU A 138 15.01 -1.53 38.12
N SER A 139 16.04 -2.28 37.73
CA SER A 139 16.99 -1.82 36.71
C SER A 139 16.28 -1.72 35.36
N ASP A 140 16.77 -0.88 34.46
CA ASP A 140 16.19 -0.64 33.13
C ASP A 140 15.90 -1.94 32.37
N GLN A 141 16.85 -2.88 32.37
CA GLN A 141 16.68 -4.18 31.72
C GLN A 141 15.52 -5.02 32.30
N LYS A 142 15.26 -4.92 33.62
CA LYS A 142 14.13 -5.62 34.26
C LYS A 142 12.81 -4.90 34.00
N PHE A 143 12.85 -3.57 33.93
CA PHE A 143 11.72 -2.74 33.55
C PHE A 143 11.24 -3.07 32.13
N GLU A 144 12.14 -3.08 31.15
CA GLU A 144 11.83 -3.42 29.75
C GLU A 144 11.22 -4.82 29.62
N LYS A 145 11.82 -5.83 30.27
CA LYS A 145 11.30 -7.20 30.27
C LYS A 145 9.89 -7.27 30.88
N LEU A 146 9.66 -6.59 32.00
CA LEU A 146 8.35 -6.56 32.65
C LEU A 146 7.30 -5.84 31.79
N LEU A 147 7.71 -4.79 31.09
CA LEU A 147 6.85 -4.01 30.20
C LEU A 147 6.38 -4.87 29.01
N VAL A 148 7.30 -5.60 28.38
CA VAL A 148 7.00 -6.55 27.29
C VAL A 148 6.05 -7.65 27.78
N LEU A 149 6.32 -8.25 28.94
CA LEU A 149 5.48 -9.31 29.51
C LEU A 149 4.05 -8.82 29.81
N ARG A 150 3.90 -7.62 30.37
CA ARG A 150 2.58 -7.03 30.65
C ARG A 150 1.81 -6.68 29.40
N TYR A 151 2.49 -6.10 28.41
CA TYR A 151 1.87 -5.78 27.12
C TYR A 151 1.32 -7.04 26.46
N ASN A 152 2.10 -8.12 26.42
CA ASN A 152 1.71 -9.38 25.78
C ASN A 152 0.58 -10.14 26.53
N HIS A 153 0.54 -10.04 27.87
CA HIS A 153 -0.54 -10.66 28.65
C HIS A 153 -1.89 -10.00 28.37
N TRP A 154 -1.92 -8.67 28.20
CA TRP A 154 -3.13 -7.91 27.87
C TRP A 154 -3.71 -8.18 26.47
N PHE A 155 -2.98 -8.88 25.59
CA PHE A 155 -3.47 -9.28 24.26
C PHE A 155 -4.11 -10.67 24.25
N ASN A 156 -3.86 -11.52 25.26
CA ASN A 156 -4.38 -12.89 25.35
C ASN A 156 -5.55 -13.04 26.34
N SER A 157 -6.13 -11.93 26.80
CA SER A 157 -7.32 -11.87 27.67
C SER A 157 -8.39 -11.02 26.99
#